data_AF-A0A1H6EPE1-F1
#
_entry.id   AF-A0A1H6EPE1-F1
#
_cell.length_a   1.000
_cell.length_b   1.000
_cell.length_c   1.000
_cell.angle_alpha   90.00
_cell.angle_beta   90.00
_cell.angle_gamma   90.00
#
_symmetry.space_group_name_H-M   'P 1'
#
loop_
_entity.id
_entity.type
_entity.pdbx_description
1 polymer ?
#
loop_
_entity_poly.entity_id
_entity_poly.type
_entity_poly.pdbx_seq_one_letter_code
_entity_poly.pdbx_strand_id
1 'polypeptide(L)'
;MPARPLVLLPASLCAAGLAALAYFHDSDLVLLREHLNHPFAFAALACLLMAWAAAVGLRRRWLRVLIVVLAALGAAGALFVGMIALAFTSTKEAGFVDGPDAVMWLSVRRDAGPLSKEWDLACFNDDNPDDAFDSVTWTGPSSVEIRVADGRTFPITLDPASERPQTTAAIGC
;
A
#
# COMPACT_ATOMS: atom_id res chain seq x y z
N MET A 1 37.85 -23.75 14.40
CA MET A 1 36.96 -22.57 14.53
C MET A 1 35.66 -22.91 13.82
N PRO A 2 34.49 -22.85 14.48
CA PRO A 2 33.25 -23.37 13.90
C PRO A 2 32.71 -22.44 12.81
N ALA A 3 32.39 -23.01 11.65
CA ALA A 3 31.79 -22.32 10.52
C ALA A 3 30.29 -22.08 10.75
N ARG A 4 29.96 -21.09 11.58
CA ARG A 4 28.64 -20.43 11.63
C ARG A 4 28.93 -18.95 11.87
N PRO A 5 28.74 -18.06 10.86
CA PRO A 5 27.40 -17.52 10.57
C PRO A 5 27.29 -16.94 9.13
N LEU A 6 27.03 -17.75 8.10
CA LEU A 6 26.78 -17.22 6.74
C LEU A 6 25.32 -17.39 6.28
N VAL A 7 24.56 -18.24 6.96
CA VAL A 7 23.14 -18.50 6.67
C VAL A 7 22.20 -17.57 7.46
N LEU A 8 22.68 -16.95 8.55
CA LEU A 8 21.87 -16.06 9.39
C LEU A 8 21.63 -14.68 8.76
N LEU A 9 22.56 -14.20 7.93
CA LEU A 9 22.45 -12.92 7.23
C LEU A 9 21.30 -12.90 6.20
N PRO A 10 21.18 -13.87 5.27
CA PRO A 10 20.07 -13.88 4.32
C PRO A 10 18.72 -14.11 5.01
N ALA A 11 18.66 -14.95 6.05
CA ALA A 11 17.44 -15.16 6.82
C ALA A 11 16.99 -13.88 7.57
N SER A 12 17.94 -13.13 8.14
CA SER A 12 17.68 -11.84 8.79
C SER A 12 17.23 -10.76 7.81
N LEU A 13 17.76 -10.75 6.59
CA LEU A 13 17.36 -9.83 5.53
C LEU A 13 15.95 -10.15 5.00
N CYS A 14 15.61 -11.42 4.82
CA CYS A 14 14.25 -11.84 4.47
C CYS A 14 13.26 -11.49 5.58
N ALA A 15 13.63 -11.71 6.86
CA ALA A 15 12.79 -11.35 7.99
C ALA A 15 12.61 -9.83 8.11
N ALA A 16 13.66 -9.04 7.87
CA ALA A 16 13.57 -7.57 7.87
C ALA A 16 12.73 -7.03 6.70
N GLY A 17 12.83 -7.62 5.51
CA GLY A 17 11.99 -7.28 4.36
C GLY A 17 10.52 -7.61 4.59
N LEU A 18 10.23 -8.78 5.18
CA LEU A 18 8.88 -9.17 5.57
C LEU A 18 8.32 -8.30 6.70
N ALA A 19 9.14 -7.95 7.69
CA ALA A 19 8.75 -7.07 8.78
C ALA A 19 8.47 -5.64 8.30
N ALA A 20 9.26 -5.13 7.34
CA ALA A 20 8.99 -3.85 6.71
C ALA A 20 7.66 -3.88 5.94
N LEU A 21 7.43 -4.92 5.12
CA LEU A 21 6.15 -5.10 4.41
C LEU A 21 4.95 -5.19 5.37
N ALA A 22 5.09 -5.90 6.48
CA ALA A 22 4.04 -5.99 7.50
C ALA A 22 3.82 -4.65 8.22
N TYR A 23 4.88 -3.90 8.51
CA TYR A 23 4.81 -2.58 9.17
C TYR A 23 4.18 -1.51 8.26
N PHE A 24 4.42 -1.59 6.95
CA PHE A 24 3.78 -0.71 5.96
C PHE A 24 2.29 -0.99 5.76
N HIS A 25 1.80 -2.17 6.14
CA HIS A 25 0.38 -2.49 6.01
C HIS A 25 -0.49 -1.77 7.06
N ASP A 26 0.10 -1.36 8.19
CA ASP A 26 -0.61 -0.86 9.38
C ASP A 26 -0.48 0.66 9.59
N SER A 27 0.38 1.35 8.81
CA SER A 27 0.72 2.75 9.05
C SER A 27 0.19 3.66 7.91
N ASP A 28 -0.85 4.43 8.24
CA ASP A 28 -1.57 5.39 7.40
C ASP A 28 -0.74 6.66 7.07
N LEU A 29 0.49 6.49 6.56
CA LEU A 29 1.44 7.56 6.26
C LEU A 29 1.32 8.01 4.80
N VAL A 30 0.27 8.79 4.54
CA VAL A 30 -0.07 9.44 3.25
C VAL A 30 1.08 10.26 2.64
N LEU A 31 2.04 10.72 3.45
CA LEU A 31 3.18 11.56 2.99
C LEU A 31 4.37 10.79 2.39
N LEU A 32 4.44 9.47 2.55
CA LEU A 32 5.50 8.65 1.95
C LEU A 32 5.08 8.06 0.60
N ARG A 33 3.86 8.31 0.12
CA ARG A 33 3.28 7.70 -1.09
C ARG A 33 3.89 8.22 -2.40
N GLU A 34 4.28 9.50 -2.46
CA GLU A 34 4.80 10.12 -3.69
C GLU A 34 6.24 9.67 -4.02
N HIS A 35 7.08 9.46 -3.00
CA HIS A 35 8.48 9.03 -3.16
C HIS A 35 8.71 7.52 -2.99
N LEU A 36 7.78 6.76 -2.38
CA LEU A 36 7.80 5.28 -2.41
C LEU A 36 7.23 4.67 -3.70
N ASN A 37 6.95 5.44 -4.75
CA ASN A 37 6.44 4.89 -6.01
C ASN A 37 7.37 3.86 -6.67
N HIS A 38 8.61 3.70 -6.19
CA HIS A 38 9.54 2.68 -6.67
C HIS A 38 10.23 1.90 -5.52
N PRO A 39 9.48 1.16 -4.68
CA PRO A 39 10.06 0.49 -3.52
C PRO A 39 11.10 -0.57 -3.94
N PHE A 40 10.90 -1.17 -5.12
CA PHE A 40 11.82 -2.11 -5.74
C PHE A 40 13.13 -1.47 -6.22
N ALA A 41 13.10 -0.21 -6.69
CA ALA A 41 14.29 0.51 -7.10
C ALA A 41 15.16 0.89 -5.89
N PHE A 42 14.53 1.32 -4.79
CA PHE A 42 15.24 1.59 -3.54
C PHE A 42 15.83 0.33 -2.91
N ALA A 43 15.10 -0.79 -2.95
CA ALA A 43 15.62 -2.08 -2.49
C ALA A 43 16.85 -2.52 -3.32
N ALA A 44 16.78 -2.40 -4.65
CA ALA A 44 17.91 -2.71 -5.53
C ALA A 44 19.13 -1.82 -5.24
N LEU A 45 18.92 -0.51 -5.05
CA LEU A 45 19.98 0.45 -4.74
C LEU A 45 20.61 0.18 -3.37
N ALA A 46 19.81 -0.14 -2.36
CA ALA A 46 20.30 -0.53 -1.02
C ALA A 46 21.17 -1.80 -1.08
N CYS A 47 20.75 -2.81 -1.86
CA CYS A 47 21.55 -4.02 -2.10
C CYS A 47 22.90 -3.69 -2.74
N LEU A 48 22.93 -2.81 -3.76
CA LEU A 48 24.16 -2.42 -4.44
C LEU A 48 25.12 -1.63 -3.54
N LEU A 49 24.61 -0.68 -2.76
CA LEU A 49 25.43 0.10 -1.82
C LEU A 49 26.02 -0.76 -0.70
N MET A 50 25.22 -1.67 -0.13
CA MET A 50 25.69 -2.63 0.87
C MET A 50 26.79 -3.54 0.33
N ALA A 51 26.61 -4.04 -0.90
CA ALA A 51 27.60 -4.89 -1.56
C ALA A 51 28.90 -4.14 -1.85
N TRP A 52 28.80 -2.88 -2.27
CA TRP A 52 29.95 -2.01 -2.51
C TRP A 52 30.73 -1.72 -1.22
N ALA A 53 30.03 -1.36 -0.13
CA ALA A 53 30.64 -1.14 1.18
C ALA A 53 31.35 -2.39 1.71
N ALA A 54 30.74 -3.57 1.56
CA ALA A 54 31.34 -4.84 1.95
C ALA A 54 32.57 -5.21 1.09
N ALA A 55 32.56 -4.89 -0.21
CA ALA A 55 33.65 -5.21 -1.13
C ALA A 55 34.92 -4.35 -0.90
N VAL A 56 34.78 -3.09 -0.48
CA VAL A 56 35.90 -2.17 -0.27
C VAL A 56 36.84 -2.64 0.86
N GLY A 57 36.29 -3.24 1.93
CA GLY A 57 37.07 -3.71 3.08
C GLY A 57 37.75 -5.08 2.92
N LEU A 58 37.41 -5.87 1.90
CA LEU A 58 37.84 -7.27 1.80
C LEU A 58 39.16 -7.42 1.04
N ARG A 59 40.19 -8.01 1.66
CA ARG A 59 41.50 -8.22 1.00
C ARG A 59 41.50 -9.35 -0.04
N ARG A 60 40.52 -10.27 0.02
CA ARG A 60 40.47 -11.50 -0.77
C ARG A 60 39.59 -11.33 -2.01
N ARG A 61 40.19 -11.37 -3.21
CA ARG A 61 39.52 -11.08 -4.50
C ARG A 61 38.28 -11.95 -4.77
N TRP A 62 38.33 -13.25 -4.47
CA TRP A 62 37.19 -14.15 -4.69
C TRP A 62 35.95 -13.79 -3.85
N LEU A 63 36.15 -13.31 -2.62
CA LEU A 63 35.06 -12.90 -1.74
C LEU A 63 34.36 -11.63 -2.22
N ARG A 64 35.11 -10.70 -2.83
CA ARG A 64 34.54 -9.52 -3.50
C ARG A 64 33.63 -9.94 -4.67
N VAL A 65 34.10 -10.87 -5.49
CA VAL A 65 33.32 -11.38 -6.63
C VAL A 65 32.03 -12.04 -6.15
N LEU A 66 32.09 -12.87 -5.10
CA LEU A 66 30.91 -13.51 -4.53
C LEU A 66 29.85 -12.49 -4.06
N ILE A 67 30.28 -11.44 -3.34
CA ILE A 67 29.38 -10.39 -2.83
C ILE A 67 28.72 -9.61 -3.98
N VAL A 68 29.49 -9.25 -5.01
CA VAL A 68 28.96 -8.54 -6.18
C VAL A 68 27.93 -9.40 -6.91
N VAL A 69 28.19 -10.70 -7.09
CA VAL A 69 27.26 -11.62 -7.76
C VAL A 69 25.96 -11.76 -6.96
N LEU A 70 26.04 -11.96 -5.64
CA LEU A 70 24.85 -12.08 -4.78
C LEU A 70 24.01 -10.80 -4.78
N ALA A 71 24.66 -9.64 -4.76
CA ALA A 71 23.97 -8.35 -4.83
C ALA A 71 23.29 -8.11 -6.17
N ALA A 72 23.96 -8.46 -7.28
CA ALA A 72 23.37 -8.41 -8.61
C ALA A 72 22.17 -9.35 -8.72
N LEU A 73 22.26 -10.55 -8.16
CA LEU A 73 21.16 -11.52 -8.13
C LEU A 73 19.97 -10.98 -7.31
N GLY A 74 20.23 -10.37 -6.15
CA GLY A 74 19.21 -9.74 -5.31
C GLY A 74 18.52 -8.56 -5.99
N ALA A 75 19.29 -7.70 -6.67
CA ALA A 75 18.75 -6.59 -7.45
C ALA A 75 17.90 -7.08 -8.63
N ALA A 76 18.37 -8.10 -9.37
CA ALA A 76 17.61 -8.70 -10.46
C ALA A 76 16.29 -9.33 -9.96
N GLY A 77 16.33 -10.01 -8.82
CA GLY A 77 15.13 -10.56 -8.18
C GLY A 77 14.12 -9.48 -7.78
N ALA A 78 14.57 -8.39 -7.15
CA ALA A 78 13.71 -7.29 -6.76
C ALA A 78 13.06 -6.60 -7.98
N LEU A 79 13.83 -6.39 -9.06
CA LEU A 79 13.31 -5.84 -10.31
C LEU A 79 12.31 -6.80 -10.98
N PHE A 80 12.57 -8.10 -10.98
CA PHE A 80 11.66 -9.09 -11.54
C PHE A 80 10.31 -9.12 -10.79
N VAL A 81 10.33 -9.09 -9.45
CA VAL A 81 9.10 -8.97 -8.65
C VAL A 81 8.36 -7.67 -8.95
N GLY A 82 9.08 -6.54 -9.06
CA GLY A 82 8.48 -5.27 -9.45
C GLY A 82 7.83 -5.31 -10.84
N MET A 83 8.48 -5.95 -11.81
CA MET A 83 7.93 -6.17 -13.16
C MET A 83 6.66 -7.02 -13.15
N ILE A 84 6.63 -8.09 -12.36
CA ILE A 84 5.44 -8.94 -12.22
C ILE A 84 4.29 -8.16 -11.57
N ALA A 85 4.56 -7.40 -10.51
CA ALA A 85 3.55 -6.54 -9.87
C ALA A 85 2.98 -5.50 -10.85
N LEU A 86 3.85 -4.86 -11.65
CA LEU A 86 3.46 -3.93 -12.71
C LEU A 86 2.59 -4.60 -13.80
N ALA A 87 2.94 -5.82 -14.20
CA ALA A 87 2.15 -6.58 -15.17
C ALA A 87 0.73 -6.86 -14.64
N PHE A 88 0.59 -7.27 -13.38
CA PHE A 88 -0.72 -7.50 -12.76
C PHE A 88 -1.52 -6.21 -12.53
N THR A 89 -0.86 -5.07 -12.33
CA THR A 89 -1.56 -3.77 -12.28
C THR A 89 -2.00 -3.32 -13.66
N SER A 90 -1.22 -3.61 -14.71
CA SER A 90 -1.52 -3.25 -16.10
C SER A 90 -2.62 -4.12 -16.71
N THR A 91 -2.81 -5.36 -16.25
CA THR A 91 -3.91 -6.22 -16.72
C THR A 91 -5.29 -5.74 -16.28
N LYS A 92 -5.40 -4.77 -15.35
CA LYS A 92 -6.67 -4.12 -15.05
C LYS A 92 -7.24 -3.32 -16.23
N GLU A 93 -6.41 -2.96 -17.22
CA GLU A 93 -6.87 -2.28 -18.44
C GLU A 93 -7.21 -3.23 -19.60
N ALA A 94 -6.90 -4.53 -19.47
CA ALA A 94 -7.11 -5.51 -20.54
C ALA A 94 -7.86 -6.74 -20.00
N GLY A 95 -9.19 -6.64 -19.98
CA GLY A 95 -10.09 -7.79 -19.81
C GLY A 95 -10.70 -7.86 -18.43
N PHE A 96 -12.00 -7.54 -18.39
CA PHE A 96 -12.95 -7.85 -17.34
C PHE A 96 -12.83 -9.33 -16.95
N VAL A 97 -12.09 -9.60 -15.88
CA VAL A 97 -12.19 -10.84 -15.13
C VAL A 97 -13.27 -10.54 -14.10
N ASP A 98 -14.39 -11.25 -14.15
CA ASP A 98 -15.41 -11.29 -13.09
C ASP A 98 -14.73 -11.70 -11.78
N GLY A 99 -14.17 -10.72 -11.08
CA GLY A 99 -13.82 -10.80 -9.68
C GLY A 99 -15.05 -10.48 -8.83
N PRO A 100 -15.00 -10.69 -7.51
CA PRO A 100 -16.05 -10.20 -6.63
C PRO A 100 -16.20 -8.68 -6.84
N ASP A 101 -17.45 -8.20 -6.88
CA ASP A 101 -17.74 -6.80 -7.20
C ASP A 101 -16.84 -5.85 -6.39
N ALA A 102 -16.18 -4.91 -7.07
CA ALA A 102 -15.38 -3.90 -6.42
C ALA A 102 -16.30 -2.92 -5.70
N VAL A 103 -16.41 -3.06 -4.38
CA VAL A 103 -17.25 -2.20 -3.56
C VAL A 103 -16.38 -1.23 -2.76
N MET A 104 -16.68 0.07 -2.87
CA MET A 104 -16.10 1.11 -2.03
C MET A 104 -16.98 1.37 -0.80
N TRP A 105 -16.35 1.39 0.36
CA TRP A 105 -16.98 1.78 1.63
C TRP A 105 -16.40 3.11 2.12
N LEU A 106 -17.27 4.05 2.48
CA LEU A 106 -16.92 5.29 3.14
C LEU A 106 -17.37 5.23 4.59
N SER A 107 -16.48 5.62 5.50
CA SER A 107 -16.76 5.71 6.92
C SER A 107 -16.37 7.09 7.45
N VAL A 108 -17.03 7.50 8.53
CA VAL A 108 -16.63 8.65 9.34
C VAL A 108 -16.06 8.16 10.65
N ARG A 109 -14.87 8.65 11.00
CA ARG A 109 -14.19 8.30 12.25
C ARG A 109 -14.10 9.53 13.16
N ARG A 110 -14.50 9.33 14.41
CA ARG A 110 -14.33 10.29 15.49
C ARG A 110 -13.04 9.99 16.25
N ASP A 111 -12.23 11.04 16.41
CA ASP A 111 -10.94 11.05 17.10
C ASP A 111 -9.87 10.12 16.46
N ALA A 112 -8.60 10.37 16.79
CA ALA A 112 -7.45 9.60 16.30
C ALA A 112 -6.80 8.78 17.43
N GLY A 113 -7.57 7.96 18.15
CA GLY A 113 -7.09 7.25 19.34
C GLY A 113 -7.71 5.86 19.58
N PRO A 114 -7.32 5.18 20.67
CA PRO A 114 -7.79 3.82 20.99
C PRO A 114 -9.28 3.74 21.36
N LEU A 115 -9.92 4.89 21.61
CA LEU A 115 -11.37 5.01 21.83
C LEU A 115 -12.09 5.60 20.61
N SER A 116 -11.43 5.60 19.44
CA SER A 116 -12.04 6.07 18.20
C SER A 116 -13.29 5.27 17.90
N LYS A 117 -14.28 5.98 17.35
CA LYS A 117 -15.53 5.39 16.88
C LYS A 117 -15.65 5.62 15.39
N GLU A 118 -16.07 4.60 14.69
CA GLU A 118 -16.22 4.63 13.25
C GLU A 118 -17.63 4.18 12.88
N TRP A 119 -18.22 4.87 11.91
CA TRP A 119 -19.54 4.57 11.39
C TRP A 119 -19.52 4.62 9.88
N ASP A 120 -20.22 3.68 9.25
CA ASP A 120 -20.38 3.65 7.80
C ASP A 120 -21.25 4.82 7.34
N LEU A 121 -20.76 5.55 6.34
CA LEU A 121 -21.45 6.64 5.65
C LEU A 121 -22.10 6.13 4.37
N ALA A 122 -21.33 5.41 3.55
CA ALA A 122 -21.81 5.01 2.24
C ALA A 122 -21.13 3.77 1.68
N CYS A 123 -21.83 3.14 0.73
CA CYS A 123 -21.35 2.02 -0.07
C CYS A 123 -21.65 2.24 -1.55
N PHE A 124 -20.65 2.05 -2.41
CA PHE A 124 -20.75 2.23 -3.85
C PHE A 124 -20.14 1.04 -4.60
N ASN A 125 -20.80 0.60 -5.65
CA ASN A 125 -20.25 -0.38 -6.58
C ASN A 125 -19.37 0.35 -7.62
N ASP A 126 -18.06 0.17 -7.50
CA ASP A 126 -17.05 0.77 -8.39
C ASP A 126 -16.92 0.03 -9.74
N ASP A 127 -17.56 -1.14 -9.92
CA ASP A 127 -17.59 -1.82 -11.23
C ASP A 127 -18.57 -1.16 -12.20
N ASN A 128 -19.60 -0.47 -11.69
CA ASN A 128 -20.43 0.39 -12.51
C ASN A 128 -19.84 1.81 -12.51
N PRO A 129 -19.26 2.28 -13.64
CA PRO A 129 -18.65 3.61 -13.70
C PRO A 129 -19.63 4.75 -13.41
N ASP A 130 -20.94 4.53 -13.53
CA ASP A 130 -21.96 5.52 -13.20
C ASP A 130 -22.27 5.57 -11.69
N ASP A 131 -22.06 4.47 -10.96
CA ASP A 131 -22.31 4.37 -9.51
C ASP A 131 -21.04 4.58 -8.66
N ALA A 132 -19.88 4.61 -9.32
CA ALA A 132 -18.57 4.79 -8.68
C ALA A 132 -18.50 6.10 -7.88
N PHE A 133 -17.80 6.05 -6.74
CA PHE A 133 -17.55 7.25 -5.94
C PHE A 133 -16.69 8.27 -6.69
N ASP A 134 -17.05 9.54 -6.59
CA ASP A 134 -16.28 10.64 -7.17
C ASP A 134 -15.64 11.52 -6.09
N SER A 135 -16.45 12.07 -5.18
CA SER A 135 -15.93 12.99 -4.17
C SER A 135 -16.79 13.07 -2.92
N VAL A 136 -16.17 13.50 -1.81
CA VAL A 136 -16.84 13.79 -0.54
C VAL A 136 -16.46 15.20 -0.08
N THR A 137 -17.43 16.00 0.30
CA THR A 137 -17.22 17.38 0.74
C THR A 137 -18.03 17.68 2.00
N TRP A 138 -17.39 18.28 3.00
CA TRP A 138 -18.09 18.83 4.15
C TRP A 138 -18.85 20.10 3.75
N THR A 139 -20.18 20.06 3.87
CA THR A 139 -21.06 21.21 3.60
C THR A 139 -21.37 22.01 4.88
N GLY A 140 -21.04 21.45 6.04
CA GLY A 140 -21.17 22.10 7.35
C GLY A 140 -20.42 21.34 8.44
N PRO A 141 -20.51 21.77 9.71
CA PRO A 141 -19.82 21.14 10.84
C PRO A 141 -20.34 19.72 11.17
N SER A 142 -21.55 19.37 10.73
CA SER A 142 -22.17 18.06 10.95
C SER A 142 -22.90 17.58 9.68
N SER A 143 -22.41 17.96 8.51
CA SER A 143 -23.06 17.68 7.24
C SER A 143 -22.02 17.45 6.15
N VAL A 144 -22.18 16.33 5.45
CA VAL A 144 -21.31 15.87 4.37
C VAL A 144 -22.17 15.67 3.14
N GLU A 145 -21.66 16.06 1.99
CA GLU A 145 -22.23 15.71 0.69
C GLU A 145 -21.29 14.75 -0.01
N ILE A 146 -21.82 13.60 -0.42
CA ILE A 146 -21.11 12.61 -1.23
C ILE A 146 -21.61 12.73 -2.66
N ARG A 147 -20.70 12.74 -3.63
CA ARG A 147 -21.00 12.76 -5.06
C ARG A 147 -20.47 11.49 -5.71
N VAL A 148 -21.26 10.91 -6.60
CA VAL A 148 -20.89 9.79 -7.46
C VAL A 148 -20.60 10.28 -8.88
N ALA A 149 -19.96 9.44 -9.68
CA ALA A 149 -19.43 9.79 -11.00
C ALA A 149 -20.49 10.30 -11.99
N ASP A 150 -21.74 9.81 -11.90
CA ASP A 150 -22.85 10.29 -12.74
C ASP A 150 -23.41 11.67 -12.35
N GLY A 151 -22.89 12.26 -11.26
CA GLY A 151 -23.26 13.58 -10.76
C GLY A 151 -24.39 13.60 -9.72
N ARG A 152 -24.98 12.45 -9.37
CA ARG A 152 -25.90 12.38 -8.21
C ARG A 152 -25.16 12.74 -6.92
N THR A 153 -25.87 13.39 -6.01
CA THR A 153 -25.36 13.76 -4.69
C THR A 153 -26.22 13.18 -3.57
N PHE A 154 -25.56 12.80 -2.48
CA PHE A 154 -26.14 12.22 -1.28
C PHE A 154 -25.74 13.07 -0.07
N PRO A 155 -26.64 13.92 0.44
CA PRO A 155 -26.40 14.65 1.67
C PRO A 155 -26.56 13.70 2.88
N ILE A 156 -25.55 13.68 3.74
CA ILE A 156 -25.53 12.94 5.00
C ILE A 156 -25.39 13.92 6.15
N THR A 157 -26.35 13.89 7.05
CA THR A 157 -26.32 14.65 8.30
C THR A 157 -25.79 13.77 9.42
N LEU A 158 -24.83 14.29 10.18
CA LEU A 158 -24.31 13.65 11.39
C LEU A 158 -25.03 14.21 12.61
N ASP A 159 -25.34 13.35 13.56
CA ASP A 159 -25.85 13.75 14.86
C ASP A 159 -24.75 14.54 15.61
N PRO A 160 -24.99 15.78 16.06
CA PRO A 160 -23.93 16.63 16.61
C PRO A 160 -23.42 16.18 17.99
N ALA A 161 -24.15 15.31 18.71
CA ALA A 161 -23.72 14.81 20.02
C ALA A 161 -22.91 13.51 19.90
N SER A 162 -23.36 12.62 19.03
CA SER A 162 -22.78 11.30 18.82
C SER A 162 -21.86 11.20 17.62
N GLU A 163 -21.90 12.17 16.70
CA GLU A 163 -21.24 12.20 15.38
C GLU A 163 -21.63 11.04 14.45
N ARG A 164 -22.68 10.30 14.83
CA ARG A 164 -23.21 9.19 14.06
C ARG A 164 -24.00 9.72 12.85
N PRO A 165 -23.84 9.12 11.66
CA PRO A 165 -24.70 9.43 10.53
C PRO A 165 -26.16 9.09 10.81
N GLN A 166 -27.06 10.03 10.50
CA GLN A 166 -28.50 9.85 10.59
C GLN A 166 -29.03 9.00 9.44
N THR A 167 -28.36 9.06 8.29
CA THR A 167 -28.66 8.31 7.06
C THR A 167 -27.36 7.81 6.45
N THR A 168 -27.46 6.73 5.68
CA THR A 168 -26.36 6.20 4.87
C THR A 168 -26.78 6.13 3.40
N ALA A 169 -25.81 6.15 2.49
CA ALA A 169 -26.04 5.96 1.06
C ALA A 169 -25.57 4.57 0.62
N ALA A 170 -26.33 3.87 -0.21
CA ALA A 170 -25.93 2.58 -0.76
C ALA A 170 -26.36 2.48 -2.22
N ILE A 171 -25.44 2.15 -3.11
CA ILE A 171 -25.70 1.92 -4.53
C ILE A 171 -24.94 0.70 -4.99
N GLY A 172 -25.67 -0.33 -5.44
CA GLY A 172 -25.05 -1.58 -5.91
C GLY A 172 -24.38 -2.38 -4.78
N CYS A 173 -24.77 -2.10 -3.54
CA CYS A 173 -24.51 -2.85 -2.31
C CYS A 173 -25.86 -3.17 -1.65
#